data_AF-A0A962NIH1-F1
#
_entry.id   AF-A0A962NIH1-F1
#
_cell.length_a   1.000
_cell.length_b   1.000
_cell.length_c   1.000
_cell.angle_alpha   90.00
_cell.angle_beta   90.00
_cell.angle_gamma   90.00
#
_symmetry.space_group_name_H-M   'P 1'
#
loop_
_entity.id
_entity.type
_entity.pdbx_description
1 polymer ?
#
loop_
_entity_poly.entity_id
_entity_poly.type
_entity_poly.pdbx_seq_one_letter_code
_entity_poly.pdbx_strand_id
1 'polypeptide(L)'
;MRFPARYYQLLLPVLNRSGRDSAELLQRLALTRSALEEPGCSLQATQVQALVDAVLASDPDPTLALQLGRQIKPSSHQMLGLAMLSAATLGQSLQLAERY
;
A
#
# COMPACT_ATOMS: atom_id res chain seq x y z
N MET A 1 -12.60 8.80 5.01
CA MET A 1 -12.02 8.19 3.80
C MET A 1 -11.53 6.78 4.12
N ARG A 2 -11.66 5.82 3.20
CA ARG A 2 -11.14 4.45 3.36
C ARG A 2 -10.16 4.13 2.24
N PHE A 3 -9.15 3.34 2.54
CA PHE A 3 -8.09 2.97 1.61
C PHE A 3 -8.01 1.45 1.47
N PRO A 4 -7.80 0.90 0.26
CA PRO A 4 -7.63 -0.54 0.11
C PRO A 4 -6.45 -1.08 0.91
N ALA A 5 -6.69 -2.07 1.77
CA ALA A 5 -5.69 -2.59 2.71
C ALA A 5 -4.48 -3.21 2.02
N ARG A 6 -4.69 -3.81 0.83
CA ARG A 6 -3.67 -4.43 -0.01
C ARG A 6 -2.48 -3.52 -0.36
N TYR A 7 -2.65 -2.20 -0.42
CA TYR A 7 -1.53 -1.29 -0.69
C TYR A 7 -0.57 -1.22 0.50
N TYR A 8 -1.09 -1.38 1.71
CA TYR A 8 -0.30 -1.35 2.95
C TYR A 8 0.31 -2.72 3.28
N GLN A 9 -0.27 -3.81 2.77
CA GLN A 9 0.39 -5.12 2.80
C GLN A 9 1.76 -5.08 2.09
N LEU A 10 1.89 -4.31 1.00
CA LEU A 10 3.14 -4.17 0.25
C LEU A 10 4.26 -3.52 1.06
N LEU A 11 3.92 -2.81 2.15
CA LEU A 11 4.90 -2.21 3.05
C LEU A 11 5.61 -3.25 3.92
N LEU A 12 4.92 -4.33 4.32
CA LEU A 12 5.48 -5.36 5.20
C LEU A 12 6.79 -5.97 4.67
N PRO A 13 6.87 -6.45 3.41
CA PRO A 13 8.14 -6.96 2.87
C PRO A 13 9.18 -5.85 2.64
N VAL A 14 8.80 -4.58 2.51
CA VAL A 14 9.76 -3.47 2.43
C VAL A 14 10.42 -3.25 3.80
N LEU A 15 9.63 -3.23 4.87
CA LEU A 15 10.12 -3.10 6.25
C LEU A 15 11.00 -4.28 6.68
N ASN A 16 10.60 -5.51 6.34
CA ASN A 16 11.41 -6.68 6.68
C ASN A 16 12.78 -6.66 5.97
N ARG A 17 12.84 -6.15 4.73
CA ARG A 17 14.11 -6.03 3.98
C ARG A 17 15.05 -4.97 4.56
N SER A 18 14.52 -3.97 5.26
CA SER A 18 15.31 -3.00 6.01
C SER A 18 15.63 -3.44 7.45
N GLY A 19 15.37 -4.71 7.79
CA GLY A 19 15.72 -5.31 9.08
C GLY A 19 14.70 -5.09 10.19
N ARG A 20 13.48 -4.65 9.87
CA ARG A 20 12.43 -4.34 10.87
C ARG A 20 11.40 -5.44 10.96
N ASP A 21 10.84 -5.59 12.14
CA ASP A 21 9.78 -6.56 12.37
C ASP A 21 8.41 -5.96 12.01
N SER A 22 7.94 -6.25 10.79
CA SER A 22 6.59 -5.87 10.37
C SER A 22 5.49 -6.55 11.18
N ALA A 23 5.75 -7.69 11.85
CA ALA A 23 4.76 -8.34 12.71
C ALA A 23 4.58 -7.56 14.02
N GLU A 24 5.66 -7.06 14.62
CA GLU A 24 5.60 -6.19 15.81
C GLU A 24 4.80 -4.92 15.50
N LEU A 25 5.04 -4.29 14.34
CA LEU A 25 4.30 -3.13 13.88
C LEU A 25 2.79 -3.41 13.78
N LEU A 26 2.41 -4.52 13.14
CA LEU A 26 1.01 -4.90 12.97
C LEU A 26 0.35 -5.17 14.32
N GLN A 27 1.05 -5.84 15.25
CA GLN A 27 0.54 -6.11 16.60
C GLN A 27 0.25 -4.81 17.35
N ARG A 28 1.15 -3.81 17.29
CA ARG A 28 0.95 -2.49 17.92
C ARG A 28 -0.26 -1.74 17.38
N LEU A 29 -0.63 -1.99 16.11
CA LEU A 29 -1.75 -1.35 15.43
C LEU A 29 -3.04 -2.18 15.52
N ALA A 30 -3.03 -3.30 16.25
CA ALA A 30 -4.13 -4.28 16.28
C ALA A 30 -4.57 -4.73 14.87
N LEU A 31 -3.61 -4.85 13.95
CA LEU A 31 -3.80 -5.34 12.60
C LEU A 31 -3.21 -6.75 12.48
N THR A 32 -3.74 -7.54 11.55
CA THR A 32 -3.16 -8.83 11.19
C THR A 32 -2.80 -8.85 9.72
N ARG A 33 -1.78 -9.62 9.36
CA ARG A 33 -1.36 -9.78 7.97
C ARG A 33 -2.50 -10.33 7.10
N SER A 34 -3.23 -11.33 7.61
CA SER A 34 -4.36 -11.94 6.93
C SER A 34 -5.48 -10.93 6.65
N ALA A 35 -5.75 -10.00 7.57
CA ALA A 35 -6.74 -8.95 7.34
C ALA A 35 -6.31 -7.98 6.24
N LEU A 36 -5.02 -7.70 6.07
CA LEU A 36 -4.52 -6.85 4.98
C LEU A 36 -4.56 -7.55 3.61
N GLU A 37 -4.50 -8.88 3.60
CA GLU A 37 -4.53 -9.75 2.43
C GLU A 37 -5.96 -10.05 1.94
N GLU A 38 -6.96 -9.82 2.78
CA GLU A 38 -8.35 -10.13 2.47
C GLU A 38 -8.87 -9.27 1.31
N PRO A 39 -9.40 -9.88 0.22
CA PRO A 39 -9.95 -9.15 -0.91
C PRO A 39 -11.06 -8.19 -0.48
N GLY A 40 -10.99 -6.94 -0.92
CA GLY A 40 -11.98 -5.92 -0.56
C GLY A 40 -11.81 -5.30 0.83
N CYS A 41 -10.86 -5.78 1.63
CA CYS A 41 -10.55 -5.15 2.92
C CYS A 41 -10.08 -3.70 2.72
N SER A 42 -10.52 -2.83 3.62
CA SER A 42 -10.18 -1.41 3.59
C SER A 42 -9.90 -0.87 4.99
N LEU A 43 -8.84 -0.07 5.07
CA LEU A 43 -8.41 0.64 6.27
C LEU A 43 -9.08 2.00 6.32
N GLN A 44 -9.44 2.45 7.51
CA GLN A 44 -9.82 3.84 7.75
C GLN A 44 -8.60 4.76 7.63
N ALA A 45 -8.81 6.01 7.26
CA ALA A 45 -7.75 7.01 7.21
C ALA A 45 -6.93 7.10 8.51
N THR A 46 -7.58 6.96 9.67
CA THR A 46 -6.91 6.94 10.98
C THR A 46 -5.98 5.73 11.16
N GLN A 47 -6.37 4.55 10.66
CA GLN A 47 -5.54 3.35 10.70
C GLN A 47 -4.34 3.47 9.75
N VAL A 48 -4.56 4.06 8.57
CA VAL A 48 -3.49 4.40 7.63
C VAL A 48 -2.51 5.38 8.25
N GLN A 49 -3.01 6.45 8.87
CA GLN A 49 -2.17 7.45 9.51
C GLN A 49 -1.34 6.83 10.64
N ALA A 50 -1.97 6.04 11.53
CA ALA A 50 -1.26 5.36 12.60
C ALA A 50 -0.16 4.42 12.09
N LEU A 51 -0.41 3.73 10.97
CA LEU A 51 0.57 2.88 10.31
C LEU A 51 1.74 3.68 9.75
N VAL A 52 1.47 4.78 9.03
CA VAL A 52 2.50 5.66 8.48
C VAL A 52 3.32 6.31 9.60
N ASP A 53 2.68 6.81 10.65
CA ASP A 53 3.35 7.45 11.78
C ASP A 53 4.27 6.47 12.52
N ALA A 54 3.79 5.26 12.79
CA ALA A 54 4.58 4.23 13.45
C ALA A 54 5.81 3.83 12.61
N VAL A 55 5.64 3.78 11.29
CA VAL A 55 6.72 3.48 10.36
C VAL A 55 7.73 4.62 10.34
N LEU A 56 7.30 5.86 10.15
CA LEU A 56 8.19 7.04 10.09
C LEU A 56 8.90 7.29 11.43
N ALA A 57 8.25 7.04 12.56
CA ALA A 57 8.88 7.15 13.87
C ALA A 57 9.98 6.09 14.08
N SER A 58 9.82 4.91 13.50
CA SER A 58 10.83 3.84 13.52
C SER A 58 11.87 3.97 12.41
N ASP A 59 11.61 4.83 11.41
CA ASP A 59 12.37 4.93 10.18
C ASP A 59 12.33 6.31 9.54
N PRO A 60 13.37 7.12 9.72
CA PRO A 60 13.50 8.37 9.01
C PRO A 60 14.02 8.20 7.56
N ASP A 61 14.15 6.99 7.00
CA ASP A 61 14.57 6.79 5.60
C ASP A 61 13.60 7.49 4.63
N PRO A 62 14.02 8.61 4.00
CA PRO A 62 13.14 9.37 3.11
C PRO A 62 12.80 8.59 1.83
N THR A 63 13.52 7.50 1.53
CA THR A 63 13.30 6.68 0.34
C THR A 63 12.21 5.62 0.51
N LEU A 64 11.74 5.38 1.73
CA LEU A 64 10.78 4.30 2.02
C LEU A 64 9.50 4.40 1.18
N ALA A 65 8.95 5.62 1.05
CA ALA A 65 7.76 5.87 0.25
C ALA A 65 7.98 5.54 -1.24
N LEU A 66 9.17 5.85 -1.77
CA LEU A 66 9.55 5.51 -3.13
C LEU A 66 9.71 4.00 -3.31
N GLN A 67 10.35 3.32 -2.35
CA GLN A 67 10.50 1.86 -2.34
C GLN A 67 9.14 1.16 -2.32
N LEU A 68 8.19 1.66 -1.54
CA LEU A 68 6.80 1.19 -1.52
C LEU A 68 6.12 1.42 -2.87
N GLY A 69 6.18 2.64 -3.42
CA GLY A 69 5.56 2.98 -4.70
C GLY A 69 6.01 2.07 -5.84
N ARG A 70 7.30 1.69 -5.87
CA ARG A 70 7.84 0.73 -6.84
C ARG A 70 7.26 -0.68 -6.76
N GLN A 71 6.64 -1.06 -5.63
CA GLN A 71 5.96 -2.35 -5.49
C GLN A 71 4.49 -2.32 -5.96
N ILE A 72 3.90 -1.13 -6.08
CA ILE A 72 2.50 -1.00 -6.50
C ILE A 72 2.43 -1.21 -8.02
N LYS A 73 1.80 -2.31 -8.43
CA LYS A 73 1.57 -2.64 -9.83
C LYS A 73 0.21 -2.12 -10.28
N PRO A 74 0.01 -1.83 -11.59
CA PRO A 74 -1.32 -1.52 -12.12
C PRO A 74 -2.38 -2.58 -11.76
N SER A 75 -2.00 -3.86 -11.77
CA SER A 75 -2.87 -4.97 -11.36
C SER A 75 -3.38 -4.88 -9.92
N SER A 76 -2.71 -4.11 -9.05
CA SER A 76 -3.16 -3.86 -7.68
C SER A 76 -4.38 -2.93 -7.61
N HIS A 77 -4.92 -2.42 -8.73
CA HIS A 77 -6.07 -1.52 -8.77
C HIS A 77 -7.40 -2.21 -9.18
N GLN A 78 -7.47 -3.54 -9.19
CA GLN A 78 -8.68 -4.31 -9.58
C GLN A 78 -9.20 -3.88 -10.97
N MET A 79 -10.49 -3.48 -11.08
CA MET A 79 -11.11 -3.07 -12.35
C MET A 79 -10.39 -1.87 -12.98
N LEU A 80 -9.97 -0.89 -12.17
CA LEU A 80 -9.15 0.23 -12.65
C LEU A 80 -7.82 -0.30 -13.20
N GLY A 81 -7.22 -1.27 -12.50
CA GLY A 81 -5.99 -1.92 -12.95
C GLY A 81 -6.14 -2.64 -14.29
N LEU A 82 -7.26 -3.34 -14.49
CA LEU A 82 -7.59 -3.97 -15.76
C LEU A 82 -7.76 -2.91 -16.86
N ALA A 83 -8.51 -1.84 -16.60
CA ALA A 83 -8.70 -0.75 -17.56
C ALA A 83 -7.37 -0.07 -17.93
N MET A 84 -6.49 0.16 -16.95
CA MET A 84 -5.15 0.71 -17.17
C MET A 84 -4.26 -0.21 -18.03
N LEU A 85 -4.31 -1.51 -17.79
CA LEU A 85 -3.52 -2.51 -18.53
C LEU A 85 -4.07 -2.78 -19.94
N SER A 86 -5.37 -2.55 -20.15
CA SER A 86 -6.05 -2.70 -21.44
C SER A 86 -6.10 -1.39 -22.25
N ALA A 87 -5.59 -0.28 -21.71
CA ALA A 87 -5.52 0.99 -22.41
C ALA A 87 -4.63 0.88 -23.65
N ALA A 88 -5.02 1.54 -24.75
CA ALA A 88 -4.28 1.46 -26.02
C ALA A 88 -2.94 2.21 -25.96
N THR A 89 -2.80 3.17 -25.04
CA THR A 89 -1.57 3.96 -24.85
C THR A 89 -1.27 4.19 -23.37
N LEU A 90 0.00 4.44 -23.06
CA LEU A 90 0.43 4.88 -21.73
C LEU A 90 -0.32 6.15 -21.28
N GLY A 91 -0.54 7.10 -22.19
CA GLY A 91 -1.28 8.33 -21.88
C GLY A 91 -2.70 8.06 -21.40
N GLN A 92 -3.42 7.14 -22.06
CA GLN A 92 -4.76 6.73 -21.62
C GLN A 92 -4.73 6.02 -20.26
N SER A 93 -3.73 5.17 -20.04
CA SER A 93 -3.52 4.51 -18.74
C SER A 93 -3.34 5.52 -17.60
N LEU A 94 -2.54 6.56 -17.82
CA LEU A 94 -2.31 7.63 -16.85
C LEU A 94 -3.54 8.51 -16.62
N GLN A 95 -4.32 8.82 -17.67
CA GLN A 95 -5.58 9.54 -17.53
C GLN A 95 -6.60 8.79 -16.66
N LEU A 96 -6.62 7.44 -16.75
CA LEU A 96 -7.45 6.62 -15.88
C LEU A 96 -6.98 6.71 -14.42
N ALA A 97 -5.67 6.65 -14.18
CA ALA A 97 -5.10 6.73 -12.84
C ALA A 97 -5.24 8.12 -12.18
N GLU A 98 -5.25 9.19 -12.98
CA GLU A 98 -5.49 10.55 -12.48
C GLU A 98 -6.94 10.74 -11.99
N ARG A 99 -7.89 10.10 -12.68
CA ARG A 99 -9.33 10.32 -12.47
C ARG A 99 -9.92 9.51 -11.32
N TYR A 100 -9.32 8.36 -10.97
CA TYR A 100 -9.89 7.36 -10.05
C TYR A 100 -8.89 6.88 -9.00
#